data_AF-A0A2D5UI72-F1
#
_entry.id   AF-A0A2D5UI72-F1
#
_cell.length_a   1.000
_cell.length_b   1.000
_cell.length_c   1.000
_cell.angle_alpha   90.00
_cell.angle_beta   90.00
_cell.angle_gamma   90.00
#
_symmetry.space_group_name_H-M   'P 1'
#
loop_
_entity.id
_entity.type
_entity.pdbx_description
1 polymer ?
#
loop_
_entity_poly.entity_id
_entity_poly.type
_entity_poly.pdbx_seq_one_letter_code
_entity_poly.pdbx_strand_id
1 'polypeptide(L)'
;MKTLVKTTSLIVTLTILFSLNLNASVFNFTEEKYIDDIPFNTNEVFTNIISEQNLAEFNFEDEEYIEDIPFNTECVTSDCLYKQAVSIDFQLDEDRYIDDIPFDTECISSDCLYQKAMLIDFDFEEEGTIDDMKI
;
A
#
# COMPACT_ATOMS: atom_id res chain seq x y z
N MET A 1 -47.60 26.50 -11.83
CA MET A 1 -46.41 27.30 -11.44
C MET A 1 -45.26 26.44 -10.90
N LYS A 2 -45.48 25.53 -9.95
CA LYS A 2 -44.40 24.71 -9.35
C LYS A 2 -43.64 23.83 -10.36
N THR A 3 -44.32 23.23 -11.34
CA THR A 3 -43.69 22.38 -12.37
C THR A 3 -42.80 23.17 -13.31
N LEU A 4 -43.24 24.38 -13.69
CA LEU A 4 -42.49 25.29 -14.56
C LEU A 4 -41.21 25.80 -13.87
N VAL A 5 -41.30 26.13 -12.58
CA VAL A 5 -40.12 26.53 -11.78
C VAL A 5 -39.11 25.39 -11.68
N LYS A 6 -39.57 24.14 -11.52
CA LYS A 6 -38.69 22.96 -11.47
C LYS A 6 -37.99 22.70 -12.80
N THR A 7 -38.70 22.80 -13.93
CA THR A 7 -38.09 22.57 -15.26
C THR A 7 -37.14 23.69 -15.65
N THR A 8 -37.45 24.96 -15.34
CA THR A 8 -36.51 26.07 -15.57
C THR A 8 -35.26 25.93 -14.70
N SER A 9 -35.41 25.52 -13.44
CA SER A 9 -34.27 25.31 -12.55
C SER A 9 -33.34 24.20 -13.07
N LEU A 10 -33.90 23.10 -13.58
CA LEU A 10 -33.15 21.97 -14.13
C LEU A 10 -32.37 22.37 -15.40
N ILE A 11 -33.00 23.13 -16.29
CA ILE A 11 -32.36 23.59 -17.53
C ILE A 11 -31.21 24.53 -17.20
N VAL A 12 -31.41 25.48 -16.28
CA VAL A 12 -30.37 26.43 -15.86
C VAL A 12 -29.16 25.72 -15.28
N THR A 13 -29.37 24.77 -14.35
CA THR A 13 -28.24 24.00 -13.78
C THR A 13 -27.51 23.19 -14.84
N LEU A 14 -28.22 22.58 -15.79
CA LEU A 14 -27.58 21.83 -16.88
C LEU A 14 -26.73 22.73 -17.80
N THR A 15 -27.21 23.92 -18.15
CA THR A 15 -26.43 24.90 -18.94
C THR A 15 -25.20 25.43 -18.21
N ILE A 16 -25.30 25.64 -16.89
CA ILE A 16 -24.14 26.06 -16.08
C ILE A 16 -23.09 24.94 -16.05
N LEU A 17 -23.49 23.70 -15.81
CA LEU A 17 -22.58 22.55 -15.79
C LEU A 17 -21.88 22.35 -17.14
N PHE A 18 -22.59 22.52 -18.26
CA PHE A 18 -21.98 22.44 -19.58
C PHE A 18 -20.98 23.57 -19.85
N SER A 19 -21.25 24.78 -19.34
CA SER A 19 -20.37 25.96 -19.51
C SER A 19 -19.07 25.86 -18.71
N LEU A 20 -19.05 25.10 -17.60
CA LEU A 20 -17.86 24.91 -16.76
C LEU A 20 -16.84 23.91 -17.35
N ASN A 21 -17.18 23.20 -18.44
CA ASN A 21 -16.30 22.21 -19.07
C ASN A 21 -15.42 22.77 -20.21
N LEU A 22 -15.49 24.07 -20.47
CA LEU A 22 -14.64 24.74 -21.46
C LEU A 22 -13.66 25.63 -20.72
N ASN A 23 -12.41 25.17 -20.58
CA ASN A 23 -11.16 25.97 -20.54
C ASN A 23 -10.02 25.17 -19.88
N ALA A 24 -9.62 24.06 -20.50
CA ALA A 24 -8.25 23.57 -20.38
C ALA A 24 -7.49 24.09 -21.60
N SER A 25 -7.02 25.33 -21.56
CA SER A 25 -6.10 25.83 -22.58
C SER A 25 -4.79 25.03 -22.46
N VAL A 26 -4.40 24.34 -23.53
CA VAL A 26 -3.06 23.79 -23.65
C VAL A 26 -2.10 24.98 -23.60
N PHE A 27 -1.37 25.14 -22.50
CA PHE A 27 -0.32 26.13 -22.39
C PHE A 27 0.78 25.75 -23.39
N ASN A 28 0.75 26.39 -24.56
CA ASN A 28 1.79 26.25 -25.55
C ASN A 28 2.87 27.28 -25.20
N PHE A 29 3.80 26.88 -24.35
CA PHE A 29 4.97 27.70 -24.04
C PHE A 29 5.77 27.85 -25.32
N THR A 30 5.77 29.04 -25.90
CA THR A 30 6.74 29.39 -26.94
C THR A 30 8.11 29.44 -26.28
N GLU A 31 9.11 28.78 -26.86
CA GLU A 31 10.49 28.90 -26.41
C GLU A 31 10.85 30.37 -26.25
N GLU A 32 11.34 30.73 -25.06
CA GLU A 32 11.82 32.08 -24.81
C GLU A 32 13.03 32.33 -25.69
N LYS A 33 13.10 33.55 -26.26
CA LYS A 33 14.27 33.97 -27.02
C LYS A 33 15.47 33.92 -26.08
N TYR A 34 16.59 33.34 -26.54
CA TYR A 34 17.85 33.38 -25.78
C TYR A 34 18.22 34.83 -25.46
N ILE A 35 18.40 35.13 -24.18
CA ILE A 35 18.89 36.42 -23.68
C ILE A 35 20.22 36.16 -22.98
N ASP A 36 21.22 36.97 -23.30
CA ASP A 36 22.55 36.93 -22.68
C ASP A 36 22.54 37.65 -21.33
N ASP A 37 21.65 37.20 -20.43
CA ASP A 37 21.37 37.82 -19.12
C ASP A 37 22.42 37.49 -18.05
N ILE A 38 23.34 36.58 -18.35
CA ILE A 38 24.38 36.14 -17.42
C ILE A 38 25.65 36.91 -17.77
N PRO A 39 26.19 37.76 -16.89
CA PRO A 39 27.32 38.64 -17.17
C PRO A 39 28.67 37.90 -17.25
N PHE A 40 28.66 36.58 -17.42
CA PHE A 40 29.83 35.73 -17.56
C PHE A 40 29.50 34.53 -18.44
N ASN A 41 30.49 34.08 -19.20
CA ASN A 41 30.37 32.88 -20.00
C ASN A 41 30.73 31.65 -19.14
N THR A 42 29.75 30.76 -18.91
CA THR A 42 29.95 29.57 -18.06
C THR A 42 31.08 28.67 -18.57
N ASN A 43 31.25 28.55 -19.90
CA ASN A 43 32.32 27.76 -20.49
C ASN A 43 33.70 28.38 -20.26
N GLU A 44 33.80 29.71 -20.33
CA GLU A 44 35.03 30.45 -20.02
C GLU A 44 35.41 30.31 -18.54
N VAL A 45 34.45 30.48 -17.62
CA VAL A 45 34.66 30.30 -16.18
C VAL A 45 35.13 28.87 -15.86
N PHE A 46 34.49 27.86 -16.46
CA PHE A 46 34.86 26.46 -16.29
C PHE A 46 36.27 26.15 -16.81
N THR A 47 36.61 26.66 -18.00
CA THR A 47 37.94 26.48 -18.61
C THR A 47 39.03 27.13 -17.76
N ASN A 48 38.76 28.34 -17.24
CA ASN A 48 39.68 29.04 -16.34
C ASN A 48 39.93 28.21 -15.08
N ILE A 49 38.87 27.69 -14.43
CA ILE A 49 39.00 26.84 -13.23
C ILE A 49 39.86 25.60 -13.49
N ILE A 50 39.61 24.86 -14.58
CA ILE A 50 40.41 23.67 -14.93
C ILE A 50 41.88 24.05 -15.16
N SER A 51 42.12 25.13 -15.91
CA SER A 51 43.47 25.57 -16.26
C SER A 51 44.25 26.11 -15.06
N GLU A 52 43.60 26.84 -14.15
CA GLU A 52 44.21 27.45 -12.97
C GLU A 52 44.47 26.42 -11.88
N GLN A 53 43.59 25.44 -11.72
CA GLN A 53 43.67 24.46 -10.64
C GLN A 53 44.45 23.18 -11.03
N ASN A 54 44.93 23.05 -12.28
CA ASN A 54 45.53 21.82 -12.81
C ASN A 54 44.69 20.58 -12.41
N LEU A 55 43.37 20.72 -12.45
CA LEU A 55 42.48 19.60 -12.16
C LEU A 55 42.66 18.60 -13.29
N ALA A 56 43.42 17.54 -13.01
CA ALA A 56 43.52 16.40 -13.89
C ALA A 56 42.11 15.93 -14.24
N GLU A 57 41.91 15.57 -15.50
CA GLU A 57 40.69 14.97 -16.03
C GLU A 57 40.13 13.97 -15.01
N PHE A 58 39.01 14.31 -14.38
CA PHE A 58 38.37 13.44 -13.42
C PHE A 58 37.89 12.21 -14.18
N ASN A 59 38.56 11.08 -13.97
CA ASN A 59 38.11 9.81 -14.49
C ASN A 59 36.85 9.40 -13.70
N PHE A 60 35.68 9.58 -14.32
CA PHE A 60 34.39 9.11 -13.80
C PHE A 60 34.09 7.69 -14.30
N GLU A 61 35.11 6.87 -14.56
CA GLU A 61 34.90 5.43 -14.74
C GLU A 61 34.21 4.87 -13.50
N ASP A 62 33.13 4.12 -13.75
CA ASP A 62 32.39 3.44 -12.70
C ASP A 62 33.35 2.55 -11.90
N GLU A 63 33.32 2.70 -10.57
CA GLU A 63 34.11 1.87 -9.67
C GLU A 63 33.70 0.40 -9.87
N GLU A 64 34.67 -0.52 -9.87
CA GLU A 64 34.38 -1.95 -9.94
C GLU A 64 33.48 -2.34 -8.76
N TYR A 65 32.47 -3.18 -8.98
CA TYR A 65 31.59 -3.61 -7.91
C TYR A 65 32.38 -4.40 -6.86
N ILE A 66 32.41 -3.89 -5.63
CA ILE A 66 33.02 -4.56 -4.48
C ILE A 66 31.93 -4.87 -3.44
N GLU A 67 31.99 -6.06 -2.85
CA GLU A 67 31.08 -6.52 -1.79
C GLU A 67 31.47 -5.93 -0.42
N ASP A 68 31.65 -4.59 -0.36
CA ASP A 68 32.18 -3.85 0.80
C ASP A 68 31.20 -3.75 1.97
N ILE A 69 29.93 -4.10 1.75
CA ILE A 69 28.91 -4.04 2.78
C ILE A 69 28.80 -5.43 3.44
N PRO A 70 29.19 -5.58 4.72
CA PRO A 70 29.26 -6.88 5.39
C PRO A 70 27.89 -7.47 5.76
N PHE A 71 26.81 -6.94 5.19
CA PHE A 71 25.44 -7.37 5.41
C PHE A 71 24.60 -7.11 4.16
N ASN A 72 23.56 -7.92 3.98
CA ASN A 72 22.61 -7.72 2.90
C ASN A 72 21.70 -6.52 3.23
N THR A 73 21.76 -5.46 2.42
CA THR A 73 20.98 -4.23 2.57
C THR A 73 19.47 -4.45 2.38
N GLU A 74 19.07 -5.41 1.56
CA GLU A 74 17.67 -5.84 1.40
C GLU A 74 17.15 -6.46 2.71
N CYS A 75 17.97 -7.29 3.36
CA CYS A 75 17.63 -7.90 4.65
C CYS A 75 17.42 -6.82 5.74
N VAL A 76 18.30 -5.82 5.81
CA VAL A 76 18.16 -4.70 6.74
C VAL A 76 16.90 -3.87 6.44
N THR A 77 16.59 -3.66 5.16
CA THR A 77 15.41 -2.90 4.72
C THR A 77 14.11 -3.63 5.08
N SER A 78 14.04 -4.94 4.83
CA SER A 78 12.84 -5.74 5.14
C SER A 78 12.56 -5.84 6.64
N ASP A 79 13.59 -6.01 7.48
CA ASP A 79 13.44 -6.00 8.94
C ASP A 79 12.98 -4.62 9.46
N CYS A 80 13.49 -3.53 8.86
CA CYS A 80 13.08 -2.17 9.19
C CYS A 80 11.60 -1.93 8.85
N LEU A 81 11.16 -2.33 7.65
CA LEU A 81 9.76 -2.23 7.21
C LEU A 81 8.82 -3.08 8.07
N TYR A 82 9.23 -4.30 8.45
CA TYR A 82 8.47 -5.15 9.35
C TYR A 82 8.27 -4.48 10.72
N LYS A 83 9.35 -3.97 11.33
CA LYS A 83 9.26 -3.26 12.61
C LYS A 83 8.37 -2.03 12.54
N GLN A 84 8.41 -1.31 11.42
CA GLN A 84 7.52 -0.18 11.18
C GLN A 84 6.06 -0.60 11.02
N ALA A 85 5.79 -1.72 10.34
CA ALA A 85 4.42 -2.21 10.16
C ALA A 85 3.79 -2.67 11.48
N VAL A 86 4.55 -3.36 12.33
CA VAL A 86 4.08 -3.86 13.63
C VAL A 86 3.94 -2.74 14.67
N SER A 87 4.63 -1.61 14.51
CA SER A 87 4.49 -0.47 15.42
C SER A 87 3.26 0.40 15.14
N ILE A 88 2.50 0.11 14.06
CA ILE A 88 1.24 0.80 13.77
C ILE A 88 0.17 0.28 14.72
N ASP A 89 -0.35 1.18 15.56
CA ASP A 89 -1.52 0.93 16.39
C ASP A 89 -2.80 1.09 15.55
N PHE A 90 -3.48 -0.02 15.28
CA PHE A 90 -4.74 -0.01 14.56
C PHE A 90 -5.88 0.17 15.56
N GLN A 91 -6.44 1.38 15.59
CA GLN A 91 -7.71 1.65 16.26
C GLN A 91 -8.82 1.06 15.38
N LEU A 92 -9.16 -0.21 15.62
CA LEU A 92 -10.35 -0.83 15.04
C LEU A 92 -11.54 -0.45 15.92
N ASP A 93 -12.52 0.21 15.33
CA ASP A 93 -13.80 0.39 15.99
C ASP A 93 -14.39 -1.00 16.28
N GLU A 94 -14.89 -1.21 17.50
CA GLU A 94 -15.64 -2.43 17.79
C GLU A 94 -16.86 -2.48 16.87
N ASP A 95 -16.88 -3.48 15.98
CA ASP A 95 -18.05 -3.75 15.17
C ASP A 95 -19.25 -3.96 16.10
N ARG A 96 -20.36 -3.28 15.80
CA ARG A 96 -21.60 -3.53 16.52
C ARG A 96 -21.96 -5.00 16.32
N TYR A 97 -22.24 -5.71 17.41
CA TYR A 97 -22.78 -7.05 17.32
C TYR A 97 -24.08 -7.03 16.50
N ILE A 98 -24.08 -7.78 15.40
CA ILE A 98 -25.26 -8.00 14.57
C ILE A 98 -25.57 -9.49 14.64
N ASP A 99 -26.80 -9.82 15.02
CA ASP A 99 -27.32 -11.19 15.01
C ASP A 99 -27.72 -11.59 13.57
N ASP A 100 -26.71 -11.72 12.70
CA ASP A 100 -26.85 -12.01 11.27
C ASP A 100 -27.00 -13.52 10.98
N ILE A 101 -26.92 -14.37 11.99
CA ILE A 101 -26.97 -15.83 11.83
C ILE A 101 -28.40 -16.28 12.16
N PRO A 102 -29.19 -16.75 11.18
CA PRO A 102 -30.60 -17.13 11.41
C PRO A 102 -30.78 -18.46 12.16
N PHE A 103 -29.72 -18.96 12.79
CA PHE A 103 -29.69 -20.20 13.56
C PHE A 103 -28.62 -20.12 14.66
N ASP A 104 -28.83 -20.90 15.72
CA ASP A 104 -27.86 -21.02 16.80
C ASP A 104 -26.68 -21.91 16.35
N THR A 105 -25.51 -21.28 16.21
CA THR A 105 -24.28 -21.96 15.77
C THR A 105 -23.78 -22.96 16.81
N GLU A 106 -23.95 -22.68 18.10
CA GLU A 106 -23.58 -23.59 19.18
C GLU A 106 -24.43 -24.86 19.08
N CYS A 107 -25.75 -24.70 18.94
CA CYS A 107 -26.68 -25.81 18.78
C CYS A 107 -26.32 -26.69 17.57
N ILE A 108 -26.10 -26.09 16.38
CA ILE A 108 -25.73 -26.87 15.19
C ILE A 108 -24.37 -27.55 15.34
N SER A 109 -23.39 -26.89 15.96
CA SER A 109 -22.06 -27.47 16.18
C SER A 109 -22.10 -28.68 17.12
N SER A 110 -22.90 -28.60 18.19
CA SER A 110 -23.10 -29.67 19.16
C SER A 110 -23.76 -30.89 18.50
N ASP A 111 -24.82 -30.68 17.72
CA ASP A 111 -25.50 -31.75 16.99
C ASP A 111 -24.54 -32.45 16.00
N CYS A 112 -23.71 -31.67 15.29
CA CYS A 112 -22.72 -32.23 14.37
C CYS A 112 -21.67 -33.10 15.09
N LEU A 113 -21.18 -32.66 16.25
CA LEU A 113 -20.23 -33.42 17.06
C LEU A 113 -20.86 -34.71 17.61
N TYR A 114 -22.10 -34.63 18.08
CA TYR A 114 -22.84 -35.80 18.55
C TYR A 114 -23.01 -36.84 17.44
N GLN A 115 -23.44 -36.43 16.25
CA GLN A 115 -23.57 -37.33 15.10
C GLN A 115 -22.22 -37.95 14.71
N LYS A 116 -21.14 -37.18 14.73
CA LYS A 116 -19.80 -37.70 14.46
C LYS A 116 -19.39 -38.75 15.50
N ALA A 117 -19.61 -38.48 16.78
CA ALA A 117 -19.31 -39.42 17.86
C ALA A 117 -20.09 -40.73 17.73
N MET A 118 -21.35 -40.66 17.30
CA MET A 118 -22.18 -41.85 17.02
C MET A 118 -21.69 -42.69 15.83
N LEU A 119 -20.93 -42.10 14.91
CA LEU A 119 -20.36 -42.79 13.74
C LEU A 119 -18.97 -43.37 14.01
N ILE A 120 -18.38 -43.10 15.18
CA ILE A 120 -17.11 -43.71 15.57
C ILE A 120 -17.38 -45.17 15.91
N ASP A 121 -16.80 -46.06 15.11
CA ASP A 121 -16.70 -47.47 15.43
C ASP A 121 -15.58 -47.65 16.45
N PHE A 122 -15.94 -48.05 17.67
CA PHE A 122 -14.96 -48.31 18.72
C PHE A 122 -14.62 -49.80 18.69
N ASP A 123 -13.49 -50.12 18.06
CA ASP A 123 -12.88 -51.44 18.18
C ASP A 123 -12.20 -51.53 19.55
N PHE A 124 -12.94 -52.07 20.52
CA PHE A 124 -12.37 -52.37 21.83
C PHE A 124 -11.67 -53.71 21.73
N GLU A 125 -10.35 -53.70 21.73
CA GLU A 125 -9.59 -54.91 22.00
C GLU A 125 -10.04 -55.45 23.37
N GLU A 126 -10.36 -56.74 23.43
CA GLU A 126 -10.81 -57.40 24.65
C GLU A 126 -9.66 -57.34 25.66
N GLU A 127 -9.69 -56.34 26.56
CA GLU A 127 -8.69 -56.25 27.62
C GLU A 127 -8.83 -57.50 28.49
N GLY A 128 -7.75 -58.27 28.61
CA GLY A 128 -7.69 -59.36 29.58
C GLY A 128 -8.01 -58.79 30.96
N THR A 129 -8.89 -59.44 31.72
CA THR A 129 -9.33 -58.96 33.04
C THR A 129 -8.12 -58.61 33.91
N ILE A 130 -7.83 -57.32 34.08
CA ILE A 130 -6.89 -56.84 35.10
C ILE A 130 -7.75 -56.61 36.35
N ASP A 131 -7.48 -57.38 37.40
CA ASP A 131 -8.12 -57.20 38.70
C ASP A 131 -7.51 -55.96 39.39
N ASP A 132 -7.97 -54.79 38.95
CA ASP A 132 -7.53 -53.48 39.44
C ASP A 132 -8.06 -53.15 40.85
N MET A 133 -8.92 -54.01 41.42
CA MET A 133 -9.39 -53.91 42.79
C MET A 133 -8.57 -54.82 43.73
N LYS A 134 -7.33 -54.42 44.00
CA LYS A 134 -6.69 -54.80 45.26
C LYS A 134 -7.04 -53.77 46.34
N ILE A 135 -8.00 -54.15 47.20
CA ILE A 135 -8.26 -53.51 48.50
C ILE A 135 -7.11 -53.87 49.46
#